data_AF-A0A4S2R3I5-F1
#
_entry.id   AF-A0A4S2R3I5-F1
#
_cell.length_a   1.000
_cell.length_b   1.000
_cell.length_c   1.000
_cell.angle_alpha   90.00
_cell.angle_beta   90.00
_cell.angle_gamma   90.00
#
_symmetry.space_group_name_H-M   'P 1'
#
loop_
_entity.id
_entity.type
_entity.pdbx_description
1 polymer ?
#
loop_
_entity_poly.entity_id
_entity_poly.type
_entity_poly.pdbx_seq_one_letter_code
_entity_poly.pdbx_strand_id
1 'polypeptide(L)'
;MALSFAAYRNQRRRTSLELARSLHADLTSGHVQAARDVLGTLVRYREQASDLVAARSAYFTLLWCFERIWAGREVIVRDEGEKSPSCRFLDEMIHWHVRNWARDLPMIKEAIQEALGTVHDEDALHGFRQLRNKVLTGEELTEVRLSSQL
;
A
#
# COMPACT_ATOMS: atom_id res chain seq x y z
N MET A 1 -16.31 -10.28 36.61
CA MET A 1 -15.03 -10.07 35.89
C MET A 1 -15.00 -10.65 34.47
N ALA A 2 -15.50 -11.88 34.23
CA ALA A 2 -15.49 -12.48 32.88
C ALA A 2 -16.28 -11.70 31.81
N LEU A 3 -17.44 -11.13 32.17
CA LEU A 3 -18.27 -10.31 31.25
C LEU A 3 -17.56 -9.01 30.82
N SER A 4 -16.88 -8.33 31.74
CA SER A 4 -16.11 -7.10 31.45
C SER A 4 -14.92 -7.39 30.53
N PHE A 5 -14.25 -8.53 30.71
CA PHE A 5 -13.16 -8.96 29.84
C PHE A 5 -13.66 -9.35 28.43
N ALA A 6 -14.78 -10.08 28.34
CA ALA A 6 -15.41 -10.42 27.06
C ALA A 6 -15.88 -9.17 26.30
N ALA A 7 -16.49 -8.21 27.00
CA ALA A 7 -16.89 -6.93 26.42
C ALA A 7 -15.68 -6.11 25.94
N TYR A 8 -14.61 -6.04 26.73
CA TYR A 8 -13.36 -5.38 26.34
C TYR A 8 -12.73 -6.00 25.08
N ARG A 9 -12.66 -7.34 25.00
CA ARG A 9 -12.15 -8.04 23.81
C ARG A 9 -13.00 -7.79 22.57
N ASN A 10 -14.34 -7.81 22.71
CA ASN A 10 -15.24 -7.52 21.59
C ASN A 10 -15.11 -6.07 21.12
N GLN A 11 -14.99 -5.12 22.03
CA GLN A 11 -14.80 -3.71 21.68
C GLN A 11 -13.48 -3.51 20.93
N ARG A 12 -12.39 -4.08 21.43
CA ARG A 12 -11.07 -4.00 20.78
C ARG A 12 -11.11 -4.56 19.36
N ARG A 13 -11.77 -5.70 19.16
CA ARG A 13 -12.01 -6.30 17.83
C ARG A 13 -12.78 -5.42 16.88
N ARG A 14 -13.81 -4.71 17.36
CA ARG A 14 -14.54 -3.75 16.52
C ARG A 14 -13.65 -2.60 16.11
N THR A 15 -12.90 -2.03 17.06
CA THR A 15 -11.96 -0.93 16.79
C THR A 15 -10.89 -1.33 15.78
N SER A 16 -10.27 -2.52 15.92
CA SER A 16 -9.27 -2.99 14.96
C SER A 16 -9.85 -3.24 13.56
N LEU A 17 -11.08 -3.75 13.46
CA LEU A 17 -11.76 -3.93 12.18
C LEU A 17 -12.18 -2.60 11.53
N GLU A 18 -12.60 -1.62 12.33
CA GLU A 18 -12.89 -0.26 11.87
C GLU A 18 -11.63 0.44 11.38
N LEU A 19 -10.51 0.29 12.10
CA LEU A 19 -9.21 0.76 11.63
C LEU A 19 -8.83 0.10 10.30
N ALA A 20 -8.94 -1.22 10.17
CA ALA A 20 -8.66 -1.92 8.91
C ALA A 20 -9.51 -1.39 7.73
N ARG A 21 -10.80 -1.14 7.96
CA ARG A 21 -11.68 -0.54 6.93
C ARG A 21 -11.27 0.87 6.57
N SER A 22 -10.91 1.69 7.57
CA SER A 22 -10.44 3.06 7.34
C SER A 22 -9.15 3.07 6.52
N LEU A 23 -8.20 2.18 6.81
CA LEU A 23 -6.95 2.07 6.06
C LEU A 23 -7.18 1.65 4.60
N HIS A 24 -8.11 0.72 4.36
CA HIS A 24 -8.49 0.36 2.99
C HIS A 24 -9.24 1.51 2.27
N ALA A 25 -10.11 2.24 2.97
CA ALA A 25 -10.78 3.41 2.42
C ALA A 25 -9.77 4.51 2.03
N ASP A 26 -8.76 4.74 2.85
CA ASP A 26 -7.65 5.65 2.56
C ASP A 26 -6.93 5.31 1.25
N LEU A 27 -6.74 4.02 0.94
CA LEU A 27 -6.09 3.55 -0.30
C LEU A 27 -6.95 3.75 -1.56
N THR A 28 -8.26 3.84 -1.38
CA THR A 28 -9.26 3.74 -2.47
C THR A 28 -10.05 5.01 -2.69
N SER A 29 -9.79 6.08 -1.94
CA SER A 29 -10.57 7.33 -2.01
C SER A 29 -9.69 8.59 -1.97
N GLY A 30 -10.32 9.73 -2.25
CA GLY A 30 -9.72 11.06 -2.11
C GLY A 30 -8.42 11.24 -2.90
N HIS A 31 -7.42 11.84 -2.25
CA HIS A 31 -6.13 12.17 -2.87
C HIS A 31 -5.35 10.93 -3.33
N VAL A 32 -5.52 9.78 -2.67
CA VAL A 32 -4.81 8.55 -3.06
C VAL A 32 -5.44 7.95 -4.31
N GLN A 33 -6.77 7.98 -4.44
CA GLN A 33 -7.43 7.60 -5.69
C GLN A 33 -6.96 8.48 -6.85
N ALA A 34 -6.96 9.80 -6.68
CA ALA A 34 -6.47 10.73 -7.71
C ALA A 34 -4.99 10.47 -8.07
N ALA A 35 -4.14 10.20 -7.07
CA ALA A 35 -2.74 9.82 -7.31
C ALA A 35 -2.64 8.52 -8.13
N ARG A 36 -3.45 7.50 -7.81
CA ARG A 36 -3.49 6.24 -8.55
C ARG A 36 -3.93 6.43 -10.00
N ASP A 37 -4.84 7.36 -10.27
CA ASP A 37 -5.30 7.66 -11.64
C ASP A 37 -4.18 8.33 -12.47
N VAL A 38 -3.46 9.28 -11.87
CA VAL A 38 -2.28 9.92 -12.48
C VAL A 38 -1.21 8.86 -12.79
N LEU A 39 -0.86 8.02 -11.81
CA LEU A 39 0.15 6.98 -11.97
C LEU A 39 -0.28 5.90 -12.95
N GLY A 40 -1.55 5.48 -12.90
CA GLY A 40 -2.11 4.50 -13.83
C GLY A 40 -2.10 4.99 -15.27
N THR A 41 -2.31 6.29 -15.48
CA THR A 41 -2.18 6.93 -16.80
C THR A 41 -0.73 6.88 -17.28
N LEU A 42 0.24 7.20 -16.41
CA LEU A 42 1.66 7.12 -16.74
C LEU A 42 2.10 5.70 -17.13
N VAL A 43 1.62 4.68 -16.42
CA VAL A 43 1.93 3.27 -16.72
C VAL A 43 1.35 2.83 -18.07
N ARG A 44 0.10 3.22 -18.38
CA ARG A 44 -0.59 2.78 -19.61
C ARG A 44 -0.23 3.60 -20.84
N TYR A 45 0.08 4.87 -20.67
CA TYR A 45 0.23 5.85 -21.74
C TYR A 45 1.45 6.74 -21.52
N ARG A 46 2.62 6.11 -21.25
CA ARG A 46 3.88 6.79 -20.92
C ARG A 46 4.21 7.95 -21.86
N GLU A 47 4.05 7.76 -23.17
CA GLU A 47 4.34 8.76 -24.21
C GLU A 47 3.40 9.98 -24.18
N GLN A 48 2.23 9.85 -23.54
CA GLN A 48 1.21 10.91 -23.45
C GLN A 48 1.22 11.59 -22.08
N ALA A 49 2.05 11.12 -21.14
CA ALA A 49 2.15 11.70 -19.81
C ALA A 49 2.89 13.04 -19.86
N SER A 50 2.14 14.13 -19.95
CA SER A 50 2.69 15.48 -20.10
C SER A 50 3.14 16.12 -18.78
N ASP A 51 2.65 15.65 -17.63
CA ASP A 51 2.94 16.25 -16.32
C ASP A 51 3.63 15.26 -15.37
N LEU A 52 4.94 15.12 -15.55
CA LEU A 52 5.78 14.25 -14.70
C LEU A 52 6.03 14.85 -13.31
N VAL A 53 5.82 16.16 -13.12
CA VAL A 53 5.90 16.78 -11.79
C VAL A 53 4.71 16.34 -10.95
N ALA A 54 3.51 16.37 -11.52
CA ALA A 54 2.32 15.80 -10.88
C ALA A 54 2.46 14.29 -10.64
N ALA A 55 3.04 13.55 -11.59
CA ALA A 55 3.32 12.12 -11.41
C ALA A 55 4.27 11.85 -10.23
N ARG A 56 5.31 12.66 -10.05
CA ARG A 56 6.20 12.55 -8.88
C ARG A 56 5.47 12.81 -7.57
N SER A 57 4.62 13.84 -7.51
CA SER A 57 3.80 14.09 -6.30
C SER A 57 2.80 12.97 -6.03
N ALA A 58 2.19 12.41 -7.08
CA ALA A 58 1.31 11.25 -6.98
C ALA A 58 2.05 10.00 -6.49
N TYR A 59 3.28 9.77 -6.97
CA TYR A 59 4.16 8.68 -6.53
C TYR A 59 4.38 8.71 -5.03
N PHE A 60 4.85 9.84 -4.48
CA PHE A 60 5.05 9.97 -3.03
C PHE A 60 3.75 9.91 -2.23
N THR A 61 2.65 10.47 -2.76
CA THR A 61 1.32 10.36 -2.13
C THR A 61 0.91 8.90 -1.93
N LEU A 62 1.13 8.06 -2.95
CA LEU A 62 0.84 6.64 -2.87
C LEU A 62 1.78 5.91 -1.90
N LEU A 63 3.09 6.21 -1.92
CA LEU A 63 4.06 5.63 -1.00
C LEU A 63 3.74 5.93 0.47
N TRP A 64 3.44 7.19 0.79
CA TRP A 64 3.02 7.58 2.15
C TRP A 64 1.69 6.98 2.56
N CYS A 65 0.78 6.71 1.61
CA CYS A 65 -0.42 5.94 1.91
C CYS A 65 -0.06 4.51 2.36
N PHE A 66 0.85 3.83 1.65
CA PHE A 66 1.33 2.51 2.06
C PHE A 66 2.07 2.53 3.39
N GLU A 67 2.82 3.58 3.69
CA GLU A 67 3.44 3.76 5.01
C GLU A 67 2.40 3.84 6.13
N ARG A 68 1.33 4.62 5.94
CA ARG A 68 0.22 4.71 6.90
C ARG A 68 -0.51 3.37 7.07
N ILE A 69 -0.72 2.63 5.98
CA ILE A 69 -1.31 1.28 6.01
C ILE A 69 -0.42 0.31 6.79
N TRP A 70 0.90 0.35 6.55
CA TRP A 70 1.86 -0.47 7.28
C TRP A 70 1.83 -0.16 8.78
N ALA A 71 1.91 1.11 9.15
CA ALA A 71 1.84 1.53 10.55
C ALA A 71 0.52 1.08 11.21
N GLY A 72 -0.61 1.23 10.51
CA GLY A 72 -1.91 0.79 10.99
C GLY A 72 -2.03 -0.73 11.15
N ARG A 73 -1.46 -1.49 10.21
CA ARG A 73 -1.37 -2.96 10.32
C ARG A 73 -0.59 -3.37 11.56
N GLU A 74 0.56 -2.74 11.83
CA GLU A 74 1.37 -3.05 13.02
C GLU A 74 0.63 -2.77 14.34
N VAL A 75 -0.23 -1.74 14.36
CA VAL A 75 -1.13 -1.51 15.51
C VAL A 75 -2.10 -2.68 15.70
N ILE A 76 -2.74 -3.15 14.62
CA ILE A 76 -3.65 -4.31 14.67
C ILE A 76 -2.91 -5.58 15.12
N VAL A 77 -1.72 -5.83 14.59
CA VAL A 77 -0.88 -6.99 14.94
C VAL A 77 -0.49 -6.96 16.42
N ARG A 78 -0.06 -5.79 16.93
CA ARG A 78 0.27 -5.63 18.34
C ARG A 78 -0.93 -5.85 19.25
N ASP A 79 -2.12 -5.49 18.79
CA ASP A 79 -3.33 -5.56 19.60
C ASP A 79 -4.02 -6.93 19.60
N GLU A 80 -4.00 -7.62 18.46
CA GLU A 80 -4.80 -8.84 18.24
C GLU A 80 -3.99 -10.03 17.74
N GLY A 81 -2.74 -9.80 17.32
CA GLY A 81 -1.89 -10.77 16.66
C GLY A 81 -2.05 -10.78 15.14
N GLU A 82 -1.02 -11.29 14.45
CA GLU A 82 -0.95 -11.35 12.98
C GLU A 82 -2.03 -12.25 12.35
N LYS A 83 -2.47 -13.29 13.06
CA LYS A 83 -3.53 -14.20 12.60
C LYS A 83 -4.95 -13.71 12.93
N SER A 84 -5.09 -12.50 13.47
CA SER A 84 -6.38 -11.94 13.85
C SER A 84 -7.30 -11.78 12.63
N PRO A 85 -8.63 -11.83 12.82
CA PRO A 85 -9.58 -11.55 11.73
C PRO A 85 -9.39 -10.16 11.12
N SER A 86 -9.06 -9.15 11.94
CA SER A 86 -8.87 -7.76 11.49
C SER A 86 -7.63 -7.61 10.61
N CYS A 87 -6.51 -8.26 10.98
CA CYS A 87 -5.28 -8.26 10.18
C CYS A 87 -5.48 -9.01 8.85
N ARG A 88 -6.11 -10.20 8.88
CA ARG A 88 -6.43 -10.96 7.66
C ARG A 88 -7.34 -10.18 6.73
N PHE A 89 -8.38 -9.55 7.27
CA PHE A 89 -9.27 -8.70 6.49
C PHE A 89 -8.49 -7.56 5.80
N LEU A 90 -7.61 -6.87 6.52
CA LEU A 90 -6.79 -5.82 5.91
C LEU A 90 -5.89 -6.38 4.80
N ASP A 91 -5.16 -7.46 5.09
CA ASP A 91 -4.21 -8.08 4.16
C ASP A 91 -4.92 -8.55 2.87
N GLU A 92 -6.10 -9.18 2.99
CA GLU A 92 -6.95 -9.59 1.86
C GLU A 92 -7.38 -8.39 1.00
N MET A 93 -7.83 -7.30 1.63
CA MET A 93 -8.33 -6.12 0.92
C MET A 93 -7.22 -5.37 0.18
N ILE A 94 -6.00 -5.34 0.71
CA ILE A 94 -4.88 -4.62 0.08
C ILE A 94 -4.04 -5.51 -0.84
N HIS A 95 -4.22 -6.83 -0.82
CA HIS A 95 -3.42 -7.80 -1.57
C HIS A 95 -3.26 -7.44 -3.05
N TRP A 96 -4.39 -7.27 -3.75
CA TRP A 96 -4.38 -6.94 -5.17
C TRP A 96 -3.68 -5.61 -5.46
N HIS A 97 -3.87 -4.60 -4.59
CA HIS A 97 -3.22 -3.30 -4.73
C HIS A 97 -1.72 -3.43 -4.57
N VAL A 98 -1.26 -4.08 -3.50
CA VAL A 98 0.16 -4.28 -3.23
C VAL A 98 0.82 -5.05 -4.36
N ARG A 99 0.18 -6.11 -4.88
CA ARG A 99 0.70 -6.89 -6.01
C ARG A 99 0.88 -6.05 -7.27
N ASN A 100 -0.14 -5.29 -7.67
CA ASN A 100 -0.08 -4.48 -8.89
C ASN A 100 0.94 -3.35 -8.78
N TRP A 101 0.93 -2.62 -7.67
CA TRP A 101 1.88 -1.52 -7.49
C TRP A 101 3.31 -2.03 -7.31
N ALA A 102 3.52 -3.27 -6.84
CA ALA A 102 4.86 -3.84 -6.76
C ALA A 102 5.48 -4.05 -8.14
N ARG A 103 4.65 -4.32 -9.16
CA ARG A 103 5.05 -4.40 -10.56
C ARG A 103 5.24 -3.02 -11.18
N ASP A 104 4.32 -2.09 -10.91
CA ASP A 104 4.22 -0.83 -11.65
C ASP A 104 5.14 0.29 -11.09
N LEU A 105 5.41 0.31 -9.77
CA LEU A 105 6.21 1.36 -9.12
C LEU A 105 7.65 1.49 -9.68
N PRO A 106 8.39 0.42 -9.99
CA PRO A 106 9.71 0.54 -10.63
C PRO A 106 9.68 1.29 -11.96
N MET A 107 8.72 0.98 -12.84
CA MET A 107 8.57 1.64 -14.14
C MET A 107 8.19 3.12 -13.99
N ILE A 108 7.31 3.42 -13.02
CA ILE A 108 6.94 4.80 -12.69
C ILE A 108 8.16 5.58 -12.21
N LYS A 109 8.95 5.00 -11.31
CA LYS A 109 10.16 5.62 -10.78
C LYS A 109 11.14 5.91 -11.90
N GLU A 110 11.39 4.96 -12.79
CA GLU A 110 12.26 5.12 -13.96
C GLU A 110 11.79 6.29 -14.85
N ALA A 111 10.52 6.33 -15.22
CA ALA A 111 9.96 7.41 -16.04
C ALA A 111 10.11 8.79 -15.38
N ILE A 112 9.92 8.89 -14.06
CA ILE A 112 10.15 10.13 -13.31
C ILE A 112 11.65 10.48 -13.30
N GLN A 113 12.53 9.49 -13.10
CA GLN A 113 13.97 9.71 -13.01
C GLN A 113 14.58 10.18 -14.32
N GLU A 114 14.15 9.61 -15.44
CA GLU A 114 14.60 10.02 -16.78
C GLU A 114 14.31 11.50 -17.06
N ALA A 115 13.15 12.00 -16.62
CA ALA A 115 12.72 13.35 -16.94
C ALA A 115 13.12 14.41 -15.89
N LEU A 116 13.09 14.05 -14.60
CA LEU A 116 13.24 15.00 -13.49
C LEU A 116 14.51 14.78 -12.67
N GLY A 117 15.33 13.78 -13.01
CA GLY A 117 16.53 13.40 -12.27
C GLY A 117 16.25 12.47 -11.09
N THR A 118 17.27 12.21 -10.28
CA THR A 118 17.25 11.18 -9.23
C THR A 118 16.07 11.34 -8.25
N VAL A 119 15.37 10.22 -8.00
CA VAL A 119 14.28 10.11 -7.01
C VAL A 119 14.80 9.38 -5.77
N HIS A 120 14.91 10.11 -4.67
CA HIS A 120 15.25 9.59 -3.34
C HIS A 120 13.96 9.20 -2.60
N ASP A 121 13.63 7.92 -2.60
CA ASP A 121 12.38 7.38 -2.06
C ASP A 121 12.58 6.28 -1.03
N GLU A 122 13.81 6.05 -0.58
CA GLU A 122 14.18 4.91 0.26
C GLU A 122 13.32 4.82 1.52
N ASP A 123 13.11 5.96 2.19
CA ASP A 123 12.29 6.06 3.40
C ASP A 123 10.80 5.87 3.08
N ALA A 124 10.28 6.57 2.07
CA ALA A 124 8.87 6.49 1.68
C ALA A 124 8.48 5.07 1.19
N LEU A 125 9.42 4.36 0.57
CA LEU A 125 9.22 3.02 0.03
C LEU A 125 9.28 1.93 1.12
N HIS A 126 9.76 2.25 2.33
CA HIS A 126 9.90 1.29 3.42
C HIS A 126 8.57 0.59 3.75
N GLY A 127 7.51 1.35 4.02
CA GLY A 127 6.20 0.79 4.38
C GLY A 127 5.63 -0.10 3.28
N PHE A 128 5.81 0.30 2.02
CA PHE A 128 5.41 -0.52 0.88
C PHE A 128 6.19 -1.85 0.81
N ARG A 129 7.52 -1.83 1.02
CA ARG A 129 8.34 -3.06 1.03
C ARG A 129 7.91 -4.03 2.12
N GLN A 130 7.58 -3.51 3.31
CA GLN A 130 7.09 -4.35 4.41
C GLN A 130 5.76 -4.99 4.07
N LEU A 131 4.79 -4.21 3.57
CA LEU A 131 3.49 -4.72 3.12
C LEU A 131 3.65 -5.76 2.02
N ARG A 132 4.48 -5.48 1.01
CA ARG A 132 4.77 -6.42 -0.08
C ARG A 132 5.28 -7.76 0.44
N ASN A 133 6.24 -7.74 1.36
CA ASN A 133 6.83 -8.97 1.91
C ASN A 133 5.87 -9.73 2.84
N LYS A 134 4.87 -9.04 3.41
CA LYS A 134 3.90 -9.63 4.35
C LYS A 134 2.66 -10.17 3.67
N VAL A 135 2.18 -9.49 2.63
CA VAL A 135 0.89 -9.77 1.99
C VAL A 135 1.06 -10.67 0.77
N LEU A 136 2.19 -10.60 0.06
CA LEU A 136 2.43 -11.44 -1.13
C LEU A 136 3.10 -12.75 -0.75
N THR A 137 2.76 -13.80 -1.49
CA THR A 137 3.42 -15.11 -1.40
C THR A 137 4.81 -15.09 -2.06
N GLY A 138 5.63 -16.10 -1.78
CA GLY A 138 6.96 -16.24 -2.41
C GLY A 138 6.92 -16.38 -3.94
N GLU A 139 5.87 -17.02 -4.45
CA GLU A 139 5.60 -17.15 -5.88
C GLU A 139 5.30 -15.78 -6.50
N GLU A 140 4.34 -15.04 -5.92
CA GLU A 140 3.97 -13.70 -6.39
C GLU A 140 5.13 -12.70 -6.33
N LEU A 141 5.99 -12.77 -5.29
CA LEU A 141 7.20 -11.97 -5.21
C LEU A 141 8.18 -12.27 -6.35
N THR A 142 8.22 -13.52 -6.81
CA THR A 142 9.07 -13.94 -7.92
C THR A 142 8.49 -13.43 -9.24
N GLU A 143 7.19 -13.59 -9.46
CA GLU A 143 6.48 -13.08 -10.65
C GLU A 143 6.64 -11.56 -10.82
N VAL A 144 6.48 -10.80 -9.73
CA VAL A 144 6.64 -9.34 -9.75
C VAL A 144 8.07 -8.96 -10.14
N ARG A 145 9.09 -9.64 -9.59
CA ARG A 145 10.50 -9.36 -9.92
C ARG A 145 10.81 -9.61 -11.39
N LEU A 146 10.28 -10.70 -11.96
CA LEU A 146 10.46 -11.02 -13.38
C LEU A 146 9.76 -10.00 -14.28
N SER A 147 8.59 -9.52 -13.86
CA SER A 147 7.83 -8.51 -14.61
C SER A 147 8.49 -7.12 -14.62
N SER A 148 9.32 -6.81 -13.62
CA SER A 148 10.07 -5.54 -13.55
C SER A 148 11.41 -5.56 -14.31
N GLN A 149 11.78 -6.66 -14.96
CA GLN A 149 13.00 -6.81 -15.76
C GLN A 149 12.76 -6.80 -17.28
N LEU A 150 11.49 -6.77 -17.70
CA LEU A 150 11.05 -6.67 -19.10
C LEU A 150 10.68 -5.23 -19.42
#